data_AF-A0A3D3HG90-F1
#
_entry.id   AF-A0A3D3HG90-F1
#
_cell.length_a   1.000
_cell.length_b   1.000
_cell.length_c   1.000
_cell.angle_alpha   90.00
_cell.angle_beta   90.00
_cell.angle_gamma   90.00
#
_symmetry.space_group_name_H-M   'P 1'
#
loop_
_entity.id
_entity.type
_entity.pdbx_description
1 polymer ?
#
loop_
_entity_poly.entity_id
_entity_poly.type
_entity_poly.pdbx_seq_one_letter_code
_entity_poly.pdbx_strand_id
1 'polypeptide(L)'
;TAVAMNWGVIGAVNGWSAQVPLTYDPAVRVWKAGIHMPAGPWKFRANDSWDYNYGAPEGSLSLVAGGPDINATVEDDYAITLDLSTPLAYTYRADRWGVIGDATPGQWSDDTNMTWDAVNGRFTVTLNLTANSFKFRANDGWDYNFGGSLSALTPGGDNISVTEAGNYTITFDPWARVATMTKN
;
A
#
# COMPACT_ATOMS: atom_id res chain seq x y z
N THR A 1 -23.59 -25.53 5.04
CA THR A 1 -23.41 -24.17 5.60
C THR A 1 -22.38 -23.45 4.77
N ALA A 2 -22.66 -22.24 4.29
CA ALA A 2 -21.63 -21.43 3.63
C ALA A 2 -20.61 -20.97 4.68
N VAL A 3 -19.33 -21.22 4.44
CA VAL A 3 -18.25 -20.73 5.31
C VAL A 3 -17.78 -19.39 4.76
N ALA A 4 -17.74 -18.36 5.61
CA ALA A 4 -17.18 -17.07 5.22
C ALA A 4 -15.71 -17.25 4.84
N MET A 5 -15.29 -16.70 3.70
CA MET A 5 -13.88 -16.73 3.31
C MET A 5 -13.10 -15.68 4.11
N ASN A 6 -12.06 -16.13 4.81
CA ASN A 6 -11.05 -15.28 5.42
C ASN A 6 -9.82 -15.24 4.51
N TRP A 7 -9.56 -14.11 3.87
CA TRP A 7 -8.41 -13.90 3.00
C TRP A 7 -7.20 -13.41 3.79
N GLY A 8 -6.03 -13.90 3.42
CA GLY A 8 -4.76 -13.51 4.02
C GLY A 8 -3.59 -13.60 3.04
N VAL A 9 -2.45 -13.08 3.46
CA VAL A 9 -1.16 -13.22 2.78
C VAL A 9 -0.36 -14.34 3.43
N ILE A 10 0.31 -15.18 2.64
CA ILE A 10 1.23 -16.21 3.12
C ILE A 10 2.49 -16.22 2.28
N GLY A 11 3.66 -16.50 2.86
CA GLY A 11 4.92 -16.53 2.12
C GLY A 11 6.14 -16.33 2.99
N ALA A 12 7.15 -15.66 2.43
CA ALA A 12 8.33 -15.21 3.15
C ALA A 12 7.97 -14.40 4.41
N VAL A 13 6.88 -13.63 4.38
CA VAL A 13 6.34 -12.83 5.50
C VAL A 13 6.14 -13.62 6.81
N ASN A 14 5.90 -14.93 6.73
CA ASN A 14 5.62 -15.78 7.89
C ASN A 14 6.24 -17.18 7.77
N GLY A 15 7.21 -17.35 6.86
CA GLY A 15 7.83 -18.65 6.59
C GLY A 15 6.86 -19.74 6.16
N TRP A 16 5.79 -19.39 5.42
CA TRP A 16 4.75 -20.32 4.94
C TRP A 16 4.00 -21.08 6.04
N SER A 17 3.94 -20.54 7.26
CA SER A 17 3.30 -21.21 8.41
C SER A 17 1.78 -21.02 8.46
N ALA A 18 1.31 -19.82 8.79
CA ALA A 18 -0.12 -19.46 8.90
C ALA A 18 -0.37 -18.08 8.29
N GLN A 19 -1.44 -17.92 7.49
CA GLN A 19 -1.66 -16.69 6.73
C GLN A 19 -1.85 -15.46 7.63
N VAL A 20 -1.25 -14.34 7.24
CA VAL A 20 -1.49 -13.01 7.84
C VAL A 20 -2.84 -12.50 7.33
N PRO A 21 -3.83 -12.25 8.21
CA PRO A 21 -5.19 -11.93 7.79
C PRO A 21 -5.28 -10.55 7.14
N LEU A 22 -6.12 -10.44 6.10
CA LEU A 22 -6.58 -9.17 5.55
C LEU A 22 -7.93 -8.80 6.17
N THR A 23 -8.25 -7.51 6.16
CA THR A 23 -9.56 -7.00 6.59
C THR A 23 -10.36 -6.54 5.39
N TYR A 24 -11.62 -6.95 5.28
CA TYR A 24 -12.51 -6.47 4.24
C TYR A 24 -13.00 -5.05 4.53
N ASP A 25 -12.82 -4.14 3.57
CA ASP A 25 -13.34 -2.78 3.63
C ASP A 25 -14.56 -2.66 2.69
N PRO A 26 -15.79 -2.51 3.24
CA PRO A 26 -17.00 -2.43 2.43
C PRO A 26 -17.14 -1.11 1.64
N ALA A 27 -16.43 -0.05 2.03
CA ALA A 27 -16.53 1.25 1.35
C ALA A 27 -15.85 1.21 -0.03
N VAL A 28 -14.73 0.49 -0.12
CA VAL A 28 -13.96 0.31 -1.36
C VAL A 28 -14.03 -1.10 -1.93
N ARG A 29 -14.71 -2.04 -1.24
CA ARG A 29 -14.98 -3.43 -1.66
C ARG A 29 -13.72 -4.28 -1.89
N VAL A 30 -12.68 -4.05 -1.10
CA VAL A 30 -11.41 -4.80 -1.17
C VAL A 30 -11.05 -5.40 0.17
N TRP A 31 -10.21 -6.43 0.15
CA TRP A 31 -9.49 -6.90 1.33
C TRP A 31 -8.16 -6.16 1.42
N LYS A 32 -7.79 -5.68 2.60
CA LYS A 32 -6.61 -4.84 2.80
C LYS A 32 -5.87 -5.09 4.11
N ALA A 33 -4.58 -4.78 4.11
CA ALA A 33 -3.77 -4.66 5.31
C ALA A 33 -2.49 -3.86 4.98
N GLY A 34 -1.95 -3.15 5.97
CA GLY A 34 -0.55 -2.76 5.94
C GLY A 34 0.29 -3.86 6.58
N ILE A 35 1.32 -4.32 5.87
CA ILE A 35 2.14 -5.48 6.27
C ILE A 35 3.61 -5.15 6.03
N HIS A 36 4.43 -5.35 7.06
CA HIS A 36 5.88 -5.41 6.89
C HIS A 36 6.26 -6.73 6.20
N MET A 37 6.82 -6.66 5.00
CA MET A 37 7.19 -7.85 4.23
C MET A 37 8.71 -7.92 4.03
N PRO A 38 9.37 -9.06 4.31
CA PRO A 38 10.72 -9.31 3.82
C PRO A 38 10.72 -9.48 2.31
N ALA A 39 11.90 -9.31 1.68
CA ALA A 39 12.07 -9.71 0.30
C ALA A 39 11.83 -11.22 0.13
N GLY A 40 11.10 -11.61 -0.90
CA GLY A 40 10.81 -13.01 -1.20
C GLY A 40 9.38 -13.29 -1.67
N PRO A 41 9.08 -14.58 -1.93
CA PRO A 41 7.83 -15.00 -2.52
C PRO A 41 6.67 -14.96 -1.52
N TRP A 42 5.47 -14.66 -2.01
CA TRP A 42 4.22 -14.65 -1.25
C TRP A 42 3.00 -14.85 -2.15
N LYS A 43 1.85 -15.13 -1.52
CA LYS A 43 0.56 -15.39 -2.16
C LYS A 43 -0.61 -14.92 -1.31
N PHE A 44 -1.79 -14.84 -1.93
CA PHE A 44 -3.06 -14.79 -1.21
C PHE A 44 -3.58 -16.21 -0.96
N ARG A 45 -4.08 -16.48 0.25
CA ARG A 45 -4.74 -17.74 0.61
C ARG A 45 -6.00 -17.45 1.40
N ALA A 46 -7.04 -18.25 1.22
CA ALA A 46 -8.25 -18.20 2.01
C ALA A 46 -8.41 -19.44 2.88
N ASN A 47 -8.95 -19.23 4.09
CA ASN A 47 -9.33 -20.29 5.03
C ASN A 47 -8.21 -21.29 5.33
N ASP A 48 -6.95 -20.85 5.27
CA ASP A 48 -5.77 -21.70 5.43
C ASP A 48 -5.71 -22.92 4.49
N SER A 49 -6.43 -22.87 3.35
CA SER A 49 -6.51 -23.95 2.38
C SER A 49 -5.85 -23.58 1.05
N TRP A 50 -5.06 -24.51 0.51
CA TRP A 50 -4.48 -24.38 -0.83
C TRP A 50 -5.51 -24.52 -1.96
N ASP A 51 -6.72 -25.00 -1.68
CA ASP A 51 -7.79 -25.02 -2.68
C ASP A 51 -8.22 -23.59 -3.07
N TYR A 52 -7.98 -22.62 -2.17
CA TYR A 52 -8.37 -21.22 -2.33
C TYR A 52 -7.14 -20.33 -2.22
N ASN A 53 -6.30 -20.31 -3.25
CA ASN A 53 -5.14 -19.43 -3.30
C ASN A 53 -5.02 -18.71 -4.63
N TYR A 54 -4.46 -17.50 -4.58
CA TYR A 54 -4.13 -16.71 -5.76
C TYR A 54 -2.66 -16.31 -5.73
N GLY A 55 -2.06 -16.36 -6.91
CA GLY A 55 -0.76 -15.77 -7.21
C GLY A 55 -0.87 -14.94 -8.50
N ALA A 56 0.25 -14.47 -9.03
CA ALA A 56 0.27 -13.72 -10.28
C ALA A 56 1.58 -13.95 -11.04
N PRO A 57 1.55 -14.02 -12.39
CA PRO A 57 2.76 -13.96 -13.21
C PRO A 57 3.61 -12.73 -12.87
N GLU A 58 4.92 -12.82 -13.08
CA GLU A 58 5.84 -11.70 -12.83
C GLU A 58 5.41 -10.43 -13.58
N GLY A 59 5.36 -9.30 -12.87
CA GLY A 59 4.93 -8.01 -13.40
C GLY A 59 3.43 -7.84 -13.64
N SER A 60 2.60 -8.86 -13.37
CA SER A 60 1.15 -8.79 -13.53
C SER A 60 0.46 -8.41 -12.22
N LEU A 61 -0.53 -7.51 -12.30
CA LEU A 61 -1.48 -7.26 -11.21
C LEU A 61 -2.76 -8.12 -11.29
N SER A 62 -2.88 -8.94 -12.35
CA SER A 62 -3.99 -9.87 -12.52
C SER A 62 -3.71 -11.19 -11.81
N LEU A 63 -4.63 -11.59 -10.93
CA LEU A 63 -4.53 -12.79 -10.13
C LEU A 63 -4.96 -14.03 -10.92
N VAL A 64 -4.26 -15.13 -10.68
CA VAL A 64 -4.53 -16.45 -11.24
C VAL A 64 -4.73 -17.44 -10.09
N ALA A 65 -5.84 -18.18 -10.12
CA ALA A 65 -6.12 -19.23 -9.12
C ALA A 65 -5.01 -20.29 -9.17
N GLY A 66 -4.36 -20.54 -8.03
CA GLY A 66 -3.20 -21.44 -7.97
C GLY A 66 -1.99 -20.96 -8.78
N GLY A 67 -1.96 -19.71 -9.23
CA GLY A 67 -0.89 -19.13 -10.05
C GLY A 67 0.49 -19.11 -9.37
N PRO A 68 1.55 -18.66 -10.05
CA PRO A 68 2.89 -18.59 -9.46
C PRO A 68 2.94 -17.60 -8.29
N ASP A 69 3.93 -17.76 -7.42
CA ASP A 69 4.15 -16.84 -6.30
C ASP A 69 4.43 -15.42 -6.80
N ILE A 70 3.91 -14.44 -6.05
CA ILE A 70 4.23 -13.02 -6.23
C ILE A 70 5.51 -12.76 -5.45
N ASN A 71 6.42 -11.93 -5.98
CA ASN A 71 7.69 -11.65 -5.31
C ASN A 71 7.73 -10.21 -4.78
N ALA A 72 8.00 -10.06 -3.48
CA ALA A 72 8.44 -8.79 -2.92
C ALA A 72 9.94 -8.65 -3.19
N THR A 73 10.35 -7.64 -3.97
CA THR A 73 11.76 -7.47 -4.35
C THR A 73 12.58 -6.77 -3.27
N VAL A 74 11.93 -6.03 -2.39
CA VAL A 74 12.55 -5.24 -1.32
C VAL A 74 11.79 -5.49 -0.02
N GLU A 75 12.52 -5.57 1.08
CA GLU A 75 11.94 -5.57 2.43
C GLU A 75 11.45 -4.17 2.79
N ASP A 76 10.16 -4.03 3.08
CA ASP A 76 9.53 -2.74 3.40
C ASP A 76 8.13 -2.94 3.98
N ASP A 77 7.46 -1.84 4.32
CA ASP A 77 6.04 -1.79 4.66
C ASP A 77 5.18 -1.61 3.40
N TYR A 78 4.26 -2.54 3.17
CA TYR A 78 3.39 -2.56 1.99
C TYR A 78 1.93 -2.35 2.35
N ALA A 79 1.24 -1.52 1.57
CA ALA A 79 -0.20 -1.49 1.49
C ALA A 79 -0.65 -2.65 0.58
N ILE A 80 -1.11 -3.74 1.18
CA ILE A 80 -1.65 -4.88 0.45
C ILE A 80 -3.13 -4.65 0.17
N THR A 81 -3.52 -4.78 -1.09
CA THR A 81 -4.91 -4.71 -1.56
C THR A 81 -5.22 -5.93 -2.39
N LEU A 82 -6.33 -6.61 -2.08
CA LEU A 82 -6.89 -7.72 -2.83
C LEU A 82 -8.31 -7.35 -3.27
N ASP A 83 -8.51 -7.24 -4.59
CA ASP A 83 -9.78 -6.88 -5.20
C ASP A 83 -10.40 -8.09 -5.91
N LEU A 84 -11.46 -8.62 -5.29
CA LEU A 84 -12.27 -9.72 -5.79
C LEU A 84 -13.65 -9.26 -6.30
N SER A 85 -13.85 -7.94 -6.44
CA SER A 85 -15.17 -7.35 -6.71
C SER A 85 -15.65 -7.60 -8.14
N THR A 86 -14.74 -7.89 -9.07
CA THR A 86 -15.05 -8.21 -10.47
C THR A 86 -14.82 -9.70 -10.73
N PRO A 87 -15.89 -10.52 -10.89
CA PRO A 87 -15.76 -11.94 -11.15
C PRO A 87 -14.85 -12.24 -12.35
N LEU A 88 -13.96 -13.23 -12.20
CA LEU A 88 -12.99 -13.67 -13.21
C LEU A 88 -11.94 -12.63 -13.65
N ALA A 89 -11.91 -11.45 -13.02
CA ALA A 89 -10.94 -10.39 -13.26
C ALA A 89 -10.41 -9.84 -11.93
N TYR A 90 -9.93 -10.75 -11.09
CA TYR A 90 -9.39 -10.43 -9.78
C TYR A 90 -8.02 -9.79 -9.89
N THR A 91 -7.80 -8.76 -9.09
CA THR A 91 -6.54 -8.00 -9.10
C THR A 91 -6.01 -7.81 -7.69
N TYR A 92 -4.76 -7.40 -7.60
CA TYR A 92 -4.15 -7.01 -6.34
C TYR A 92 -3.23 -5.81 -6.55
N ARG A 93 -2.84 -5.19 -5.43
CA ARG A 93 -1.64 -4.35 -5.37
C ARG A 93 -0.86 -4.62 -4.08
N ALA A 94 0.43 -4.38 -4.15
CA ALA A 94 1.34 -4.33 -3.01
C ALA A 94 2.18 -3.06 -3.19
N ASP A 95 1.79 -2.00 -2.49
CA ASP A 95 2.36 -0.66 -2.70
C ASP A 95 3.18 -0.22 -1.49
N ARG A 96 4.45 0.09 -1.72
CA ARG A 96 5.25 0.90 -0.78
C ARG A 96 4.95 2.36 -1.05
N TRP A 97 4.82 3.17 -0.01
CA TRP A 97 4.44 4.57 -0.15
C TRP A 97 5.55 5.50 0.29
N GLY A 98 5.83 6.51 -0.53
CA GLY A 98 6.73 7.60 -0.21
C GLY A 98 6.10 8.96 -0.42
N VAL A 99 6.75 9.99 0.12
CA VAL A 99 6.52 11.39 -0.23
C VAL A 99 7.66 11.88 -1.11
N ILE A 100 7.32 12.65 -2.15
CA ILE A 100 8.27 13.18 -3.14
C ILE A 100 7.86 14.57 -3.60
N GLY A 101 8.83 15.46 -3.80
CA GLY A 101 8.65 16.75 -4.46
C GLY A 101 9.57 17.82 -3.92
N ASP A 102 9.54 19.02 -4.49
CA ASP A 102 10.47 20.11 -4.12
C ASP A 102 10.48 20.46 -2.62
N ALA A 103 9.40 20.14 -1.90
CA ALA A 103 9.34 20.30 -0.45
C ALA A 103 10.13 19.23 0.33
N THR A 104 10.35 18.05 -0.23
CA THR A 104 10.94 16.89 0.46
C THR A 104 12.45 16.79 0.28
N PRO A 105 13.17 16.05 1.16
CA PRO A 105 14.50 15.56 0.85
C PRO A 105 14.48 14.79 -0.48
N GLY A 106 15.55 14.89 -1.27
CA GLY A 106 15.62 14.25 -2.59
C GLY A 106 14.80 14.95 -3.69
N GLN A 107 13.95 15.94 -3.36
CA GLN A 107 13.14 16.66 -4.34
C GLN A 107 12.35 15.69 -5.25
N TRP A 108 12.55 15.76 -6.57
CA TRP A 108 11.92 14.87 -7.55
C TRP A 108 12.82 13.69 -7.98
N SER A 109 13.99 13.49 -7.36
CA SER A 109 14.86 12.34 -7.66
C SER A 109 14.46 11.11 -6.86
N ASP A 110 14.25 11.26 -5.54
CA ASP A 110 14.09 10.14 -4.62
C ASP A 110 12.90 10.35 -3.68
N ASP A 111 12.18 9.27 -3.40
CA ASP A 111 11.10 9.28 -2.42
C ASP A 111 11.70 9.27 -1.01
N THR A 112 11.03 9.94 -0.07
CA THR A 112 11.17 9.62 1.34
C THR A 112 10.10 8.60 1.71
N ASN A 113 10.49 7.33 1.90
CA ASN A 113 9.56 6.25 2.22
C ASN A 113 8.85 6.45 3.56
N MET A 114 7.58 6.04 3.59
CA MET A 114 6.72 6.04 4.77
C MET A 114 6.68 4.63 5.39
N THR A 115 6.50 4.58 6.70
CA THR A 115 6.37 3.32 7.46
C THR A 115 4.92 3.08 7.88
N TRP A 116 4.50 1.83 8.01
CA TRP A 116 3.15 1.48 8.46
C TRP A 116 3.01 1.58 9.98
N ASP A 117 2.08 2.43 10.42
CA ASP A 117 1.62 2.47 11.82
C ASP A 117 0.43 1.53 12.00
N ALA A 118 0.71 0.31 12.47
CA ALA A 118 -0.31 -0.70 12.72
C ALA A 118 -1.30 -0.35 13.83
N VAL A 119 -0.94 0.56 14.75
CA VAL A 119 -1.84 1.00 15.83
C VAL A 119 -2.93 1.89 15.27
N ASN A 120 -2.55 2.82 14.40
CA ASN A 120 -3.47 3.80 13.85
C ASN A 120 -3.99 3.47 12.45
N GLY A 121 -3.47 2.41 11.82
CA GLY A 121 -3.91 1.93 10.52
C GLY A 121 -3.59 2.89 9.36
N ARG A 122 -2.40 3.50 9.37
CA ARG A 122 -1.98 4.48 8.36
C ARG A 122 -0.48 4.44 8.11
N PHE A 123 -0.03 4.88 6.95
CA PHE A 123 1.37 5.17 6.71
C PHE A 123 1.76 6.47 7.41
N THR A 124 2.99 6.56 7.92
CA THR A 124 3.53 7.73 8.60
C THR A 124 4.96 8.03 8.17
N VAL A 125 5.32 9.31 8.14
CA VAL A 125 6.70 9.79 7.95
C VAL A 125 6.89 11.11 8.70
N THR A 126 8.04 11.27 9.34
CA THR A 126 8.46 12.54 9.95
C THR A 126 9.70 13.05 9.24
N LEU A 127 9.62 14.26 8.67
CA LEU A 127 10.69 14.84 7.84
C LEU A 127 10.66 16.37 7.88
N ASN A 128 11.78 16.98 7.49
CA ASN A 128 11.85 18.41 7.24
C ASN A 128 11.28 18.71 5.86
N LEU A 129 10.35 19.66 5.79
CA LEU A 129 9.80 20.19 4.54
C LEU A 129 10.24 21.63 4.33
N THR A 130 10.40 22.02 3.07
CA THR A 130 10.55 23.44 2.65
C THR A 130 9.19 24.01 2.22
N ALA A 131 9.08 25.34 2.12
CA ALA A 131 7.87 26.00 1.63
C ALA A 131 7.73 25.82 0.11
N ASN A 132 7.26 24.64 -0.30
CA ASN A 132 7.11 24.26 -1.70
C ASN A 132 5.97 23.25 -1.87
N SER A 133 6.16 22.15 -2.61
CA SER A 133 5.10 21.16 -2.81
C SER A 133 5.62 19.72 -2.86
N PHE A 134 4.73 18.75 -2.61
CA PHE A 134 5.01 17.31 -2.68
C PHE A 134 3.81 16.50 -3.19
N LYS A 135 4.01 15.20 -3.41
CA LYS A 135 2.99 14.19 -3.72
C LYS A 135 3.26 12.92 -2.92
N PHE A 136 2.26 12.03 -2.85
CA PHE A 136 2.47 10.64 -2.46
C PHE A 136 2.71 9.81 -3.71
N ARG A 137 3.71 8.93 -3.69
CA ARG A 137 4.06 8.09 -4.83
C ARG A 137 4.25 6.65 -4.38
N ALA A 138 3.68 5.72 -5.15
CA ALA A 138 3.79 4.29 -4.85
C ALA A 138 5.00 3.70 -5.58
N ASN A 139 5.72 2.82 -4.90
CA ASN A 139 6.78 1.97 -5.47
C ASN A 139 7.87 2.74 -6.23
N ASP A 140 8.19 3.96 -5.79
CA ASP A 140 9.17 4.85 -6.44
C ASP A 140 8.83 5.15 -7.92
N GLY A 141 7.56 4.98 -8.32
CA GLY A 141 7.10 5.02 -9.70
C GLY A 141 5.85 5.89 -9.91
N TRP A 142 5.68 6.43 -11.12
CA TRP A 142 4.60 7.38 -11.41
C TRP A 142 3.25 6.73 -11.74
N ASP A 143 3.22 5.41 -11.96
CA ASP A 143 2.01 4.67 -12.34
C ASP A 143 0.87 4.83 -11.34
N TYR A 144 1.22 5.00 -10.05
CA TYR A 144 0.25 5.24 -9.01
C TYR A 144 0.75 6.26 -7.99
N ASN A 145 0.12 7.42 -8.00
CA ASN A 145 0.49 8.55 -7.15
C ASN A 145 -0.75 9.37 -6.79
N PHE A 146 -0.66 10.15 -5.72
CA PHE A 146 -1.74 10.98 -5.21
C PHE A 146 -1.28 12.42 -4.95
N GLY A 147 -2.21 13.34 -5.14
CA GLY A 147 -2.04 14.75 -4.84
C GLY A 147 -3.40 15.43 -4.55
N GLY A 148 -3.43 16.74 -4.64
CA GLY A 148 -4.63 17.57 -4.43
C GLY A 148 -4.87 17.89 -2.96
N SER A 149 -6.11 17.74 -2.51
CA SER A 149 -6.47 18.02 -1.12
C SER A 149 -6.10 16.85 -0.21
N LEU A 150 -5.46 17.12 0.94
CA LEU A 150 -5.16 16.11 1.95
C LEU A 150 -6.43 15.42 2.49
N SER A 151 -7.58 16.09 2.49
CA SER A 151 -8.86 15.50 2.93
C SER A 151 -9.58 14.68 1.85
N ALA A 152 -9.10 14.71 0.60
CA ALA A 152 -9.71 14.03 -0.54
C ALA A 152 -8.66 13.92 -1.68
N LEU A 153 -7.68 13.05 -1.48
CA LEU A 153 -6.57 12.88 -2.41
C LEU A 153 -7.07 12.33 -3.74
N THR A 154 -6.54 12.90 -4.83
CA THR A 154 -6.91 12.55 -6.20
C THR A 154 -5.78 11.75 -6.85
N PRO A 155 -6.06 10.57 -7.46
CA PRO A 155 -5.08 9.85 -8.26
C PRO A 155 -4.51 10.75 -9.35
N GLY A 156 -3.20 10.90 -9.42
CA GLY A 156 -2.54 11.78 -10.38
C GLY A 156 -2.82 13.28 -10.17
N GLY A 157 -3.47 13.68 -9.08
CA GLY A 157 -3.86 15.08 -8.82
C GLY A 157 -2.67 16.03 -8.64
N ASP A 158 -2.94 17.32 -8.55
CA ASP A 158 -1.93 18.38 -8.42
C ASP A 158 -1.04 18.22 -7.18
N ASN A 159 0.12 18.88 -7.14
CA ASN A 159 1.01 18.81 -5.97
C ASN A 159 0.33 19.43 -4.72
N ILE A 160 0.65 18.86 -3.56
CA ILE A 160 0.20 19.32 -2.25
C ILE A 160 1.15 20.42 -1.78
N SER A 161 0.62 21.60 -1.46
CA SER A 161 1.43 22.74 -1.02
C SER A 161 1.82 22.64 0.45
N VAL A 162 3.08 22.98 0.75
CA VAL A 162 3.62 23.25 2.07
C VAL A 162 3.86 24.75 2.15
N THR A 163 3.11 25.45 3.01
CA THR A 163 3.15 26.91 3.07
C THR A 163 4.34 27.45 3.87
N GLU A 164 4.84 26.67 4.83
CA GLU A 164 5.93 27.08 5.72
C GLU A 164 6.92 25.94 5.90
N ALA A 165 8.22 26.25 5.82
CA ALA A 165 9.26 25.28 6.15
C ALA A 165 9.15 24.82 7.62
N GLY A 166 9.55 23.59 7.91
CA GLY A 166 9.51 23.05 9.26
C GLY A 166 9.68 21.53 9.30
N ASN A 167 9.67 20.98 10.50
CA ASN A 167 9.60 19.55 10.71
C ASN A 167 8.13 19.14 10.82
N TYR A 168 7.71 18.15 10.03
CA TYR A 168 6.33 17.71 9.96
C TYR A 168 6.23 16.20 10.15
N THR A 169 5.13 15.79 10.76
CA THR A 169 4.64 14.41 10.71
C THR A 169 3.48 14.34 9.71
N ILE A 170 3.65 13.53 8.66
CA ILE A 170 2.63 13.27 7.64
C ILE A 170 2.06 11.87 7.88
N THR A 171 0.73 11.76 7.81
CA THR A 171 0.06 10.45 7.79
C THR A 171 -0.74 10.26 6.51
N PHE A 172 -0.92 9.02 6.07
CA PHE A 172 -1.59 8.69 4.81
C PHE A 172 -2.36 7.36 4.88
N ASP A 173 -3.63 7.39 4.50
CA ASP A 173 -4.45 6.21 4.23
C ASP A 173 -4.68 6.11 2.70
N PRO A 174 -4.03 5.17 2.00
CA PRO A 174 -4.15 5.03 0.54
C PRO A 174 -5.50 4.49 0.07
N TRP A 175 -6.28 3.87 0.96
CA TRP A 175 -7.58 3.29 0.62
C TRP A 175 -8.69 4.32 0.78
N ALA A 176 -8.70 5.06 1.89
CA ALA A 176 -9.61 6.19 2.10
C ALA A 176 -9.20 7.44 1.32
N ARG A 177 -7.96 7.49 0.83
CA ARG A 177 -7.37 8.61 0.07
C ARG A 177 -7.40 9.90 0.89
N VAL A 178 -6.98 9.79 2.14
CA VAL A 178 -6.87 10.93 3.05
C VAL A 178 -5.51 10.93 3.72
N ALA A 179 -5.05 12.11 4.07
CA ALA A 179 -3.78 12.35 4.73
C ALA A 179 -3.88 13.50 5.73
N THR A 180 -2.91 13.57 6.63
CA THR A 180 -2.72 14.73 7.53
C THR A 180 -1.27 15.19 7.45
N MET A 181 -1.04 16.48 7.64
CA MET A 181 0.31 17.05 7.75
C MET A 181 0.33 17.96 8.98
N THR A 182 1.05 17.56 10.02
CA THR A 182 1.10 18.26 11.31
C THR A 182 2.51 18.76 11.56
N LYS A 183 2.67 20.06 11.82
CA LYS A 183 3.96 20.66 12.20
C LYS A 183 4.30 20.27 13.65
N ASN A 184 5.54 19.83 13.88
CA ASN A 184 6.03 19.42 15.20
C ASN A 184 6.54 20.61 16.03
#